data_AF-A0A497N5U2-F1
#
_entry.id   AF-A0A497N5U2-F1
#
_cell.length_a   1.000
_cell.length_b   1.000
_cell.length_c   1.000
_cell.angle_alpha   90.00
_cell.angle_beta   90.00
_cell.angle_gamma   90.00
#
_symmetry.space_group_name_H-M   'P 1'
#
loop_
_entity.id
_entity.type
_entity.pdbx_description
1 polymer ?
#
loop_
_entity_poly.entity_id
_entity_poly.type
_entity_poly.pdbx_seq_one_letter_code
_entity_poly.pdbx_strand_id
1 'polypeptide(L)'
;MREKLRRERERTRRLRELNKKMEREIESLQNEVTRLRRKLEELKDEEAREIRKERTYQRLQDETQNLRDRLKKVTAELEAYRERFNALKRPRELESRGEMIPLKPVERFTRSGLERSFKLYHVRVGDHILLLDGSGGGSSTAETLAKRGVKVVLTRTPMAHQAVEVFSKYGIPTIKIKDGDIEWIEGLPYIKSTILRKLLEASREEESERAIKEISLILEEHRRELRYRTEGGPSAS
;
A
#
# COMPACT_ATOMS: atom_id res chain seq x y z
N MET A 1 -121.39 -5.42 -3.68
CA MET A 1 -120.37 -5.85 -2.67
C MET A 1 -119.53 -7.05 -3.10
N ARG A 2 -120.10 -8.12 -3.68
CA ARG A 2 -119.34 -9.35 -4.03
C ARG A 2 -118.22 -9.16 -5.09
N GLU A 3 -118.41 -8.32 -6.10
CA GLU A 3 -117.37 -8.07 -7.12
C GLU A 3 -116.14 -7.31 -6.59
N LYS A 4 -116.33 -6.29 -5.75
CA LYS A 4 -115.21 -5.58 -5.09
C LYS A 4 -114.37 -6.54 -4.25
N LEU A 5 -115.02 -7.42 -3.49
CA LEU A 5 -114.35 -8.44 -2.68
C LEU A 5 -113.55 -9.44 -3.54
N ARG A 6 -114.03 -9.76 -4.75
CA ARG A 6 -113.33 -10.64 -5.70
C ARG A 6 -112.09 -9.99 -6.29
N ARG A 7 -112.20 -8.72 -6.73
CA ARG A 7 -111.07 -7.94 -7.27
C ARG A 7 -109.98 -7.75 -6.22
N GLU A 8 -110.37 -7.48 -4.97
CA GLU A 8 -109.41 -7.31 -3.89
C GLU A 8 -108.69 -8.62 -3.57
N ARG A 9 -109.40 -9.75 -3.54
CA ARG A 9 -108.79 -11.08 -3.37
C ARG A 9 -107.81 -11.43 -4.50
N GLU A 10 -108.17 -11.14 -5.75
CA GLU A 10 -107.26 -11.32 -6.90
C GLU A 10 -106.01 -10.44 -6.77
N ARG A 11 -106.17 -9.19 -6.32
CA ARG A 11 -105.06 -8.26 -6.07
C ARG A 11 -104.16 -8.75 -4.94
N THR A 12 -104.71 -9.21 -3.82
CA THR A 12 -103.93 -9.81 -2.73
C THR A 12 -103.18 -11.06 -3.19
N ARG A 13 -103.78 -11.88 -4.06
CA ARG A 13 -103.14 -13.09 -4.60
C ARG A 13 -101.95 -12.74 -5.49
N ARG A 14 -102.11 -11.79 -6.42
CA ARG A 14 -101.01 -11.29 -7.26
C ARG A 14 -99.89 -10.65 -6.44
N LEU A 15 -100.22 -9.85 -5.44
CA LEU A 15 -99.22 -9.24 -4.54
C LEU A 15 -98.43 -10.30 -3.77
N ARG A 16 -99.09 -11.37 -3.29
CA ARG A 16 -98.41 -12.49 -2.63
C ARG A 16 -97.49 -13.27 -3.56
N GLU A 17 -97.90 -13.48 -4.81
CA GLU A 17 -97.05 -14.11 -5.84
C GLU A 17 -95.85 -13.23 -6.19
N LEU A 18 -96.04 -11.91 -6.27
CA LEU A 18 -94.97 -10.95 -6.50
C LEU A 18 -93.97 -10.93 -5.34
N ASN A 19 -94.45 -10.89 -4.09
CA ASN A 19 -93.59 -10.97 -2.90
C ASN A 19 -92.77 -12.25 -2.89
N LYS A 20 -93.39 -13.41 -3.16
CA LYS A 20 -92.65 -14.68 -3.24
C LYS A 20 -91.59 -14.68 -4.34
N LYS A 21 -91.84 -14.00 -5.47
CA LYS A 21 -90.85 -13.86 -6.54
C LYS A 21 -89.69 -12.95 -6.11
N MET A 22 -90.01 -11.81 -5.50
CA MET A 22 -89.02 -10.87 -4.96
C MET A 22 -88.18 -11.50 -3.84
N GLU A 23 -88.78 -12.29 -2.94
CA GLU A 23 -88.06 -13.01 -1.88
C GLU A 23 -87.01 -13.99 -2.47
N ARG A 24 -87.38 -14.75 -3.49
CA ARG A 24 -86.45 -15.66 -4.19
C ARG A 24 -85.32 -14.90 -4.90
N GLU A 25 -85.62 -13.75 -5.47
CA GLU A 25 -84.65 -12.90 -6.18
C GLU A 25 -83.67 -12.25 -5.18
N ILE A 26 -84.16 -11.83 -4.02
CA ILE A 26 -83.32 -11.36 -2.90
C ILE A 26 -82.40 -12.49 -2.44
N GLU A 27 -82.93 -13.71 -2.27
CA GLU A 27 -82.14 -14.87 -1.83
C GLU A 27 -81.06 -15.24 -2.86
N SER A 28 -81.38 -15.22 -4.16
CA SER A 28 -80.38 -15.48 -5.21
C SER A 28 -79.30 -14.41 -5.26
N LEU A 29 -79.68 -13.13 -5.14
CA LEU A 29 -78.74 -12.01 -5.11
C LEU A 29 -77.86 -12.06 -3.85
N GLN A 30 -78.39 -12.45 -2.69
CA GLN A 30 -77.61 -12.64 -1.47
C GLN A 30 -76.57 -13.76 -1.63
N ASN A 31 -76.95 -14.89 -2.25
CA ASN A 31 -76.05 -15.99 -2.56
C ASN A 31 -74.97 -15.59 -3.58
N GLU A 32 -75.32 -14.73 -4.53
CA GLU A 32 -74.36 -14.19 -5.49
C GLU A 32 -73.37 -13.22 -4.82
N VAL A 33 -73.86 -12.34 -3.93
CA VAL A 33 -73.02 -11.43 -3.14
C VAL A 33 -72.04 -12.20 -2.26
N THR A 34 -72.48 -13.26 -1.57
CA THR A 34 -71.58 -14.08 -0.74
C THR A 34 -70.52 -14.79 -1.57
N ARG A 35 -70.90 -15.35 -2.73
CA ARG A 35 -69.96 -15.95 -3.69
C ARG A 35 -68.93 -14.95 -4.20
N LEU A 36 -69.37 -13.75 -4.60
CA LEU A 36 -68.49 -12.70 -5.09
C LEU A 36 -67.55 -12.18 -4.00
N ARG A 37 -68.04 -12.03 -2.76
CA ARG A 37 -67.20 -11.66 -1.61
C ARG A 37 -66.10 -12.69 -1.36
N ARG A 38 -66.43 -13.99 -1.38
CA ARG A 38 -65.42 -15.04 -1.21
C ARG A 38 -64.36 -15.03 -2.31
N LYS A 39 -64.76 -14.87 -3.57
CA LYS A 39 -63.82 -14.71 -4.69
C LYS A 39 -62.93 -13.48 -4.53
N LEU A 40 -63.47 -12.37 -4.02
CA LEU A 40 -62.70 -11.16 -3.77
C LEU A 40 -61.65 -11.38 -2.67
N GLU A 41 -62.00 -12.12 -1.61
CA GLU A 41 -61.06 -12.51 -0.55
C GLU A 41 -59.92 -13.37 -1.10
N GLU A 42 -60.25 -14.40 -1.88
CA GLU A 42 -59.28 -15.31 -2.50
C GLU A 42 -58.31 -14.56 -3.43
N LEU A 43 -58.82 -13.63 -4.24
CA LEU A 43 -57.98 -12.80 -5.11
C LEU A 43 -57.05 -11.87 -4.31
N LYS A 44 -57.55 -11.26 -3.24
CA LYS A 44 -56.75 -10.40 -2.36
C LYS A 44 -55.63 -11.19 -1.67
N ASP A 45 -55.92 -12.40 -1.22
CA ASP A 45 -54.93 -13.27 -0.58
C ASP A 45 -53.85 -13.69 -1.56
N GLU A 46 -54.21 -14.02 -2.80
CA GLU A 46 -53.27 -14.38 -3.85
C GLU A 46 -52.37 -13.18 -4.23
N GLU A 47 -52.96 -12.00 -4.42
CA GLU A 47 -52.23 -10.76 -4.67
C GLU A 47 -51.27 -10.42 -3.52
N ALA A 48 -51.72 -10.57 -2.28
CA ALA A 48 -50.86 -10.38 -1.11
C ALA A 48 -49.69 -11.37 -1.04
N ARG A 49 -49.90 -12.62 -1.48
CA ARG A 49 -48.82 -13.63 -1.58
C ARG A 49 -47.81 -13.26 -2.67
N GLU A 50 -48.27 -12.84 -3.84
CA GLU A 50 -47.39 -12.43 -4.93
C GLU A 50 -46.56 -11.19 -4.54
N ILE A 51 -47.16 -10.19 -3.90
CA ILE A 51 -46.42 -9.03 -3.38
C ILE A 51 -45.34 -9.46 -2.37
N ARG A 52 -45.62 -10.44 -1.50
CA ARG A 52 -44.62 -10.95 -0.54
C ARG A 52 -43.49 -11.69 -1.23
N LYS A 53 -43.78 -12.50 -2.26
CA LYS A 53 -42.77 -13.20 -3.06
C LYS A 53 -41.88 -12.19 -3.78
N GLU A 54 -42.47 -11.21 -4.46
CA GLU A 54 -41.74 -10.18 -5.19
C GLU A 54 -40.81 -9.38 -4.27
N ARG A 55 -41.29 -8.94 -3.11
CA ARG A 55 -40.45 -8.25 -2.11
C ARG A 55 -39.29 -9.11 -1.62
N THR A 56 -39.51 -10.42 -1.46
CA THR A 56 -38.47 -11.35 -1.02
C THR A 56 -37.44 -11.56 -2.12
N TYR A 57 -37.88 -11.68 -3.37
CA TYR A 57 -37.03 -11.79 -4.54
C TYR A 57 -36.16 -10.54 -4.72
N GLN A 58 -36.74 -9.35 -4.63
CA GLN A 58 -36.00 -8.09 -4.70
C GLN A 58 -34.93 -8.00 -3.60
N ARG A 59 -35.28 -8.34 -2.35
CA ARG A 59 -34.31 -8.36 -1.25
C ARG A 59 -33.15 -9.32 -1.52
N LEU A 60 -33.44 -10.53 -2.02
CA LEU A 60 -32.42 -11.51 -2.38
C LEU A 60 -31.54 -11.04 -3.54
N GLN A 61 -32.12 -10.36 -4.53
CA GLN A 61 -31.35 -9.77 -5.63
C GLN A 61 -30.39 -8.68 -5.12
N ASP A 62 -30.88 -7.78 -4.27
CA ASP A 62 -30.07 -6.73 -3.66
C ASP A 62 -28.93 -7.31 -2.82
N GLU A 63 -29.22 -8.34 -2.02
CA GLU A 63 -28.21 -9.02 -1.22
C GLU A 63 -27.17 -9.72 -2.12
N THR A 64 -27.61 -10.39 -3.18
CA THR A 64 -26.72 -11.04 -4.15
C THR A 64 -25.83 -10.03 -4.85
N GLN A 65 -26.37 -8.86 -5.21
CA GLN A 65 -25.60 -7.80 -5.85
C GLN A 65 -24.57 -7.21 -4.88
N ASN A 66 -24.96 -6.92 -3.65
CA ASN A 66 -24.06 -6.45 -2.59
C ASN A 66 -22.94 -7.45 -2.30
N LEU A 67 -23.24 -8.75 -2.24
CA LEU A 67 -22.25 -9.80 -2.05
C LEU A 67 -21.27 -9.89 -3.22
N ARG A 68 -21.77 -9.78 -4.46
CA ARG A 68 -20.90 -9.74 -5.67
C ARG A 68 -19.97 -8.55 -5.65
N ASP A 69 -20.46 -7.38 -5.27
CA ASP A 69 -19.64 -6.16 -5.23
C ASP A 69 -18.58 -6.22 -4.11
N ARG A 70 -18.92 -6.80 -2.95
CA ARG A 70 -17.95 -7.11 -1.90
C ARG A 70 -16.90 -8.11 -2.38
N LEU A 71 -17.32 -9.18 -3.05
CA LEU A 71 -16.41 -10.19 -3.59
C LEU A 71 -15.40 -9.54 -4.54
N LYS A 72 -15.87 -8.70 -5.48
CA LYS A 72 -15.01 -7.97 -6.42
C LYS A 72 -13.96 -7.09 -5.71
N LYS A 73 -14.35 -6.38 -4.66
CA LYS A 73 -13.43 -5.55 -3.87
C LYS A 73 -12.36 -6.40 -3.20
N VAL A 74 -12.78 -7.47 -2.52
CA VAL A 74 -11.85 -8.38 -1.82
C VAL A 74 -10.90 -9.06 -2.81
N THR A 75 -11.39 -9.48 -3.99
CA THR A 75 -10.52 -10.07 -5.02
C THR A 75 -9.51 -9.08 -5.56
N ALA A 76 -9.91 -7.84 -5.81
CA ALA A 76 -8.99 -6.80 -6.27
C ALA A 76 -7.91 -6.47 -5.22
N GLU A 77 -8.30 -6.39 -3.93
CA GLU A 77 -7.36 -6.22 -2.83
C GLU A 77 -6.39 -7.41 -2.74
N LEU A 78 -6.89 -8.64 -2.88
CA LEU A 78 -6.08 -9.85 -2.83
C LEU A 78 -5.06 -9.91 -3.98
N GLU A 79 -5.46 -9.50 -5.19
CA GLU A 79 -4.55 -9.38 -6.33
C GLU A 79 -3.46 -8.34 -6.09
N ALA A 80 -3.82 -7.15 -5.59
CA ALA A 80 -2.85 -6.12 -5.23
C ALA A 80 -1.87 -6.60 -4.13
N TYR A 81 -2.36 -7.33 -3.12
CA TYR A 81 -1.49 -7.94 -2.11
C TYR A 81 -0.58 -9.02 -2.70
N ARG A 82 -1.07 -9.84 -3.63
CA ARG A 82 -0.26 -10.86 -4.33
C ARG A 82 0.84 -10.22 -5.17
N GLU A 83 0.53 -9.15 -5.89
CA GLU A 83 1.53 -8.41 -6.68
C GLU A 83 2.63 -7.84 -5.79
N ARG A 84 2.26 -7.16 -4.69
CA ARG A 84 3.21 -6.65 -3.68
C ARG A 84 4.05 -7.78 -3.08
N PHE A 85 3.42 -8.91 -2.75
CA PHE A 85 4.15 -10.05 -2.20
C PHE A 85 5.14 -10.66 -3.20
N ASN A 86 4.76 -10.79 -4.47
CA ASN A 86 5.64 -11.28 -5.52
C ASN A 86 6.80 -10.29 -5.79
N ALA A 87 6.54 -8.99 -5.72
CA ALA A 87 7.57 -7.96 -5.79
C ALA A 87 8.59 -8.08 -4.65
N LEU A 88 8.17 -8.54 -3.46
CA LEU A 88 9.07 -8.82 -2.34
C LEU A 88 9.83 -10.15 -2.45
N LYS A 89 9.30 -11.13 -3.19
CA LYS A 89 9.89 -12.47 -3.28
C LYS A 89 11.16 -12.49 -4.12
N ARG A 90 11.16 -11.86 -5.29
CA ARG A 90 12.34 -11.83 -6.19
C ARG A 90 13.59 -11.23 -5.54
N PRO A 91 13.55 -10.05 -4.89
CA PRO A 91 14.71 -9.45 -4.25
C PRO A 91 15.24 -10.31 -3.10
N ARG A 92 14.36 -10.93 -2.31
CA ARG A 92 14.77 -11.83 -1.22
C ARG A 92 15.48 -13.09 -1.71
N GLU A 93 15.03 -13.65 -2.84
CA GLU A 93 15.71 -14.78 -3.48
C GLU A 93 17.09 -14.36 -4.00
N LEU A 94 17.21 -13.18 -4.61
CA LEU A 94 18.48 -12.63 -5.09
C LEU A 94 19.42 -12.22 -3.95
N GLU A 95 18.88 -11.73 -2.83
CA GLU A 95 19.61 -11.47 -1.59
C GLU A 95 20.19 -12.76 -1.02
N SER A 96 19.39 -13.83 -0.97
CA SER A 96 19.83 -15.15 -0.48
C SER A 96 20.94 -15.75 -1.35
N ARG A 97 20.95 -15.42 -2.65
CA ARG A 97 22.02 -15.81 -3.60
C ARG A 97 23.23 -14.87 -3.59
N GLY A 98 23.15 -13.74 -2.88
CA GLY A 98 24.21 -12.72 -2.85
C GLY A 98 24.36 -11.91 -4.15
N GLU A 99 23.37 -11.96 -5.03
CA GLU A 99 23.36 -11.20 -6.29
C GLU A 99 22.93 -9.75 -6.08
N MET A 100 22.04 -9.51 -5.10
CA MET A 100 21.59 -8.19 -4.70
C MET A 100 21.85 -7.96 -3.21
N ILE A 101 22.31 -6.76 -2.88
CA ILE A 101 22.64 -6.37 -1.51
C ILE A 101 21.65 -5.28 -1.09
N PRO A 102 20.91 -5.48 0.02
CA PRO A 102 20.01 -4.45 0.53
C PRO A 102 20.82 -3.28 1.08
N LEU A 103 20.39 -2.07 0.73
CA LEU A 103 20.92 -0.83 1.27
C LEU A 103 19.94 -0.26 2.30
N LYS A 104 20.45 0.32 3.37
CA LYS A 104 19.66 0.99 4.39
C LYS A 104 19.59 2.49 4.08
N PRO A 105 18.43 3.03 3.67
CA PRO A 105 18.33 4.43 3.29
C PRO A 105 18.36 5.33 4.54
N VAL A 106 19.07 6.43 4.39
CA VAL A 106 19.07 7.56 5.32
C VAL A 106 18.72 8.80 4.51
N GLU A 107 17.57 9.39 4.80
CA GLU A 107 17.08 10.58 4.08
C GLU A 107 18.07 11.75 4.16
N ARG A 108 18.53 12.04 5.38
CA ARG A 108 19.46 13.13 5.65
C ARG A 108 20.52 12.66 6.63
N PHE A 109 21.78 12.92 6.31
CA PHE A 109 22.93 12.57 7.13
C PHE A 109 23.04 13.49 8.35
N THR A 110 22.01 13.53 9.20
CA THR A 110 21.99 14.26 10.48
C THR A 110 21.77 13.27 11.61
N ARG A 111 22.03 13.68 12.85
CA ARG A 111 21.75 12.83 14.03
C ARG A 111 20.30 12.34 14.07
N SER A 112 19.34 13.24 13.83
CA SER A 112 17.92 12.90 13.78
C SER A 112 17.58 11.98 12.60
N GLY A 113 18.20 12.19 11.43
CA GLY A 113 18.02 11.32 10.27
C GLY A 113 18.54 9.89 10.50
N LEU A 114 19.69 9.75 11.16
CA LEU A 114 20.22 8.45 11.58
C LEU A 114 19.32 7.77 12.61
N GLU A 115 18.89 8.48 13.65
CA GLU A 115 17.99 7.92 14.67
C GLU A 115 16.66 7.42 14.07
N ARG A 116 16.09 8.17 13.11
CA ARG A 116 14.90 7.72 12.37
C ARG A 116 15.18 6.46 11.55
N SER A 117 16.28 6.46 10.78
CA SER A 117 16.65 5.31 9.95
C SER A 117 16.93 4.06 10.79
N PHE A 118 17.58 4.21 11.95
CA PHE A 118 17.85 3.11 12.86
C PHE A 118 16.58 2.48 13.44
N LYS A 119 15.57 3.31 13.76
CA LYS A 119 14.27 2.83 14.25
C LYS A 119 13.46 2.15 13.15
N LEU A 120 13.44 2.71 11.94
CA LEU A 120 12.63 2.20 10.83
C LEU A 120 13.25 0.95 10.19
N TYR A 121 14.53 1.00 9.86
CA TYR A 121 15.19 -0.03 9.04
C TYR A 121 16.08 -0.99 9.83
N HIS A 122 16.15 -0.83 11.15
CA HIS A 122 16.88 -1.69 12.08
C HIS A 122 18.33 -1.95 11.64
N VAL A 123 19.09 -0.89 11.38
CA VAL A 123 20.48 -0.97 10.90
C VAL A 123 21.34 -1.78 11.87
N ARG A 124 22.03 -2.82 11.38
CA ARG A 124 22.91 -3.73 12.13
C ARG A 124 24.37 -3.61 11.67
N VAL A 125 25.24 -4.27 12.42
CA VAL A 125 26.66 -4.44 12.04
C VAL A 125 26.74 -5.19 10.71
N GLY A 126 27.57 -4.70 9.80
CA GLY A 126 27.77 -5.27 8.46
C GLY A 126 26.81 -4.74 7.38
N ASP A 127 25.85 -3.89 7.75
CA ASP A 127 24.92 -3.28 6.79
C ASP A 127 25.61 -2.24 5.89
N HIS A 128 25.04 -2.06 4.70
CA HIS A 128 25.44 -1.06 3.72
C HIS A 128 24.46 0.11 3.77
N ILE A 129 24.97 1.33 3.88
CA ILE A 129 24.13 2.53 4.05
C ILE A 129 24.06 3.30 2.75
N LEU A 130 22.87 3.80 2.43
CA LEU A 130 22.64 4.78 1.36
C LEU A 130 22.22 6.11 1.95
N LEU A 131 23.06 7.13 1.81
CA LEU A 131 22.74 8.52 2.13
C LEU A 131 22.10 9.19 0.92
N LEU A 132 20.82 9.57 1.04
CA LEU A 132 20.12 10.34 0.02
C LEU A 132 20.62 11.78 0.00
N ASP A 133 20.81 12.36 1.19
CA ASP A 133 21.47 13.65 1.38
C ASP A 133 22.60 13.54 2.42
N GLY A 134 23.85 13.53 1.94
CA GLY A 134 25.08 13.52 2.73
C GLY A 134 25.53 14.88 3.27
N SER A 135 24.86 15.99 2.93
CA SER A 135 25.35 17.35 3.23
C SER A 135 25.21 17.78 4.70
N GLY A 136 24.42 17.06 5.51
CA GLY A 136 24.02 17.49 6.85
C GLY A 136 24.89 17.02 8.02
N GLY A 137 25.91 16.18 7.79
CA GLY A 137 26.60 15.47 8.87
C GLY A 137 28.09 15.71 8.88
N GLY A 138 28.61 16.04 10.05
CA GLY A 138 30.05 16.20 10.31
C GLY A 138 30.65 14.96 10.99
N SER A 139 31.77 15.19 11.69
CA SER A 139 32.55 14.16 12.38
C SER A 139 31.74 13.34 13.39
N SER A 140 30.91 13.98 14.23
CA SER A 140 30.13 13.29 15.27
C SER A 140 29.07 12.34 14.72
N THR A 141 28.39 12.74 13.64
CA THR A 141 27.41 11.92 12.93
C THR A 141 28.09 10.73 12.24
N ALA A 142 29.25 10.96 11.62
CA ALA A 142 30.05 9.92 11.00
C ALA A 142 30.54 8.89 12.04
N GLU A 143 31.03 9.34 13.20
CA GLU A 143 31.43 8.45 14.28
C GLU A 143 30.28 7.57 14.79
N THR A 144 29.09 8.15 14.92
CA THR A 144 27.90 7.41 15.38
C THR A 144 27.58 6.27 14.43
N LEU A 145 27.64 6.54 13.12
CA LEU A 145 27.41 5.53 12.10
C LEU A 145 28.56 4.52 12.01
N ALA A 146 29.81 4.95 12.18
CA ALA A 146 30.98 4.08 12.16
C ALA A 146 31.00 3.13 13.36
N LYS A 147 30.73 3.63 14.58
CA LYS A 147 30.62 2.82 15.82
C LYS A 147 29.48 1.80 15.74
N ARG A 148 28.48 2.03 14.90
CA ARG A 148 27.41 1.05 14.63
C ARG A 148 27.90 -0.16 13.82
N GLY A 149 29.08 -0.08 13.20
CA GLY A 149 29.72 -1.17 12.47
C GLY A 149 29.23 -1.32 11.04
N VAL A 150 28.91 -0.23 10.34
CA VAL A 150 28.50 -0.27 8.94
C VAL A 150 29.67 -0.62 8.03
N LYS A 151 29.41 -1.32 6.91
CA LYS A 151 30.46 -1.83 6.02
C LYS A 151 30.87 -0.84 4.93
N VAL A 152 29.89 -0.13 4.37
CA VAL A 152 30.08 0.82 3.26
C VAL A 152 29.07 1.95 3.38
N VAL A 153 29.50 3.17 3.04
CA VAL A 153 28.61 4.33 2.93
C VAL A 153 28.53 4.76 1.47
N LEU A 154 27.35 4.61 0.88
CA LEU A 154 27.03 5.10 -0.46
C LEU A 154 26.35 6.46 -0.33
N THR A 155 26.78 7.47 -1.09
CA THR A 155 26.18 8.81 -1.04
C THR A 155 25.81 9.33 -2.42
N ARG A 156 24.66 9.99 -2.53
CA ARG A 156 24.26 10.69 -3.77
C ARG A 156 24.84 12.09 -3.85
N THR A 157 24.94 12.77 -2.70
CA THR A 157 25.46 14.13 -2.61
C THR A 157 26.85 14.17 -1.95
N PRO A 158 27.64 15.23 -2.20
CA PRO A 158 28.89 15.43 -1.48
C PRO A 158 28.63 15.53 0.03
N MET A 159 29.56 15.03 0.83
CA MET A 159 29.54 15.15 2.29
C MET A 159 30.70 16.02 2.78
N ALA A 160 30.64 16.44 4.05
CA ALA A 160 31.70 17.23 4.66
C ALA A 160 33.02 16.45 4.71
N HIS A 161 34.14 17.13 4.46
CA HIS A 161 35.48 16.50 4.46
C HIS A 161 35.79 15.80 5.79
N GLN A 162 35.41 16.43 6.90
CA GLN A 162 35.54 15.88 8.26
C GLN A 162 34.80 14.55 8.44
N ALA A 163 33.67 14.34 7.75
CA ALA A 163 32.93 13.09 7.83
C ALA A 163 33.64 11.97 7.04
N VAL A 164 34.18 12.30 5.86
CA VAL A 164 34.98 11.37 5.03
C VAL A 164 36.22 10.90 5.79
N GLU A 165 36.95 11.82 6.41
CA GLU A 165 38.13 11.49 7.22
C GLU A 165 37.79 10.52 8.36
N VAL A 166 36.67 10.74 9.04
CA VAL A 166 36.21 9.83 10.10
C VAL A 166 35.93 8.45 9.50
N PHE A 167 35.17 8.34 8.41
CA PHE A 167 34.93 7.04 7.80
C PHE A 167 36.21 6.33 7.37
N SER A 168 37.18 7.06 6.80
CA SER A 168 38.50 6.53 6.44
C SER A 168 39.27 6.00 7.67
N LYS A 169 39.27 6.73 8.79
CA LYS A 169 39.90 6.27 10.05
C LYS A 169 39.30 4.96 10.59
N TYR A 170 38.00 4.74 10.36
CA TYR A 170 37.32 3.51 10.74
C TYR A 170 37.37 2.43 9.64
N GLY A 171 38.07 2.67 8.53
CA GLY A 171 38.20 1.72 7.41
C GLY A 171 36.91 1.52 6.61
N ILE A 172 36.01 2.50 6.63
CA ILE A 172 34.71 2.46 5.96
C ILE A 172 34.80 3.27 4.66
N PRO A 173 34.75 2.63 3.47
CA PRO A 173 34.81 3.34 2.21
C PRO A 173 33.54 4.18 1.99
N THR A 174 33.74 5.40 1.50
CA THR A 174 32.66 6.32 1.13
C THR A 174 32.65 6.48 -0.39
N ILE A 175 31.57 6.02 -1.02
CA ILE A 175 31.48 5.94 -2.47
C ILE A 175 30.32 6.81 -2.96
N LYS A 176 30.59 7.63 -3.97
CA LYS A 176 29.54 8.38 -4.67
C LYS A 176 28.84 7.47 -5.67
N ILE A 177 27.52 7.38 -5.59
CA ILE A 177 26.71 6.51 -6.45
C ILE A 177 25.72 7.32 -7.30
N LYS A 178 25.41 6.82 -8.50
CA LYS A 178 24.40 7.41 -9.38
C LYS A 178 23.06 6.72 -9.16
N ASP A 179 21.97 7.44 -9.42
CA ASP A 179 20.61 6.93 -9.20
C ASP A 179 20.29 5.66 -10.00
N GLY A 180 20.87 5.50 -11.18
CA GLY A 180 20.67 4.32 -12.04
C GLY A 180 21.33 3.03 -11.54
N ASP A 181 22.22 3.11 -10.56
CA ASP A 181 22.88 1.93 -9.98
C ASP A 181 22.06 1.29 -8.84
N ILE A 182 21.00 1.98 -8.39
CA ILE A 182 20.16 1.57 -7.26
C ILE A 182 18.79 1.18 -7.77
N GLU A 183 18.38 -0.04 -7.45
CA GLU A 183 17.04 -0.55 -7.75
C GLU A 183 16.14 -0.38 -6.52
N TRP A 184 15.01 0.29 -6.67
CA TRP A 184 14.04 0.51 -5.59
C TRP A 184 12.94 -0.54 -5.67
N ILE A 185 12.82 -1.36 -4.63
CA ILE A 185 11.83 -2.44 -4.59
C ILE A 185 11.04 -2.34 -3.30
N GLU A 186 9.74 -2.06 -3.41
CA GLU A 186 8.83 -1.82 -2.28
C GLU A 186 9.37 -0.77 -1.29
N GLY A 187 9.98 0.30 -1.82
CA GLY A 187 10.51 1.42 -1.03
C GLY A 187 11.86 1.15 -0.35
N LEU A 188 12.48 0.00 -0.59
CA LEU A 188 13.82 -0.33 -0.11
C LEU A 188 14.84 -0.30 -1.27
N PRO A 189 16.00 0.36 -1.08
CA PRO A 189 17.05 0.40 -2.10
C PRO A 189 17.90 -0.87 -2.10
N TYR A 190 18.19 -1.40 -3.29
CA TYR A 190 19.07 -2.53 -3.54
C TYR A 190 20.16 -2.15 -4.54
N ILE A 191 21.33 -2.79 -4.41
CA ILE A 191 22.41 -2.69 -5.38
C ILE A 191 22.87 -4.07 -5.80
N LYS A 192 23.20 -4.25 -7.08
CA LYS A 192 23.80 -5.50 -7.57
C LYS A 192 25.18 -5.68 -6.95
N SER A 193 25.48 -6.89 -6.47
CA SER A 193 26.76 -7.20 -5.81
C SER A 193 27.96 -6.98 -6.73
N THR A 194 27.80 -7.21 -8.03
CA THR A 194 28.80 -6.94 -9.07
C THR A 194 29.14 -5.46 -9.19
N ILE A 195 28.12 -4.58 -9.14
CA ILE A 195 28.31 -3.12 -9.18
C ILE A 195 28.99 -2.66 -7.90
N LEU A 196 28.49 -3.09 -6.74
CA LEU A 196 29.08 -2.71 -5.45
C LEU A 196 30.56 -3.13 -5.36
N ARG A 197 30.88 -4.35 -5.79
CA ARG A 197 32.26 -4.85 -5.78
C ARG A 197 33.17 -4.02 -6.67
N LYS A 198 32.75 -3.70 -7.90
CA LYS A 198 33.51 -2.83 -8.80
C LYS A 198 33.75 -1.45 -8.21
N LEU A 199 32.73 -0.87 -7.58
CA LEU A 199 32.84 0.43 -6.92
C LEU A 199 33.81 0.39 -5.73
N LEU A 200 33.81 -0.71 -4.96
CA LEU A 200 34.76 -0.91 -3.86
C LEU A 200 36.19 -1.11 -4.35
N GLU A 201 36.40 -1.85 -5.45
CA GLU A 201 37.71 -2.04 -6.07
C GLU A 201 38.26 -0.70 -6.58
N ALA A 202 37.46 0.07 -7.34
CA ALA A 202 37.86 1.39 -7.81
C ALA A 202 38.18 2.38 -6.66
N SER A 203 37.38 2.36 -5.59
CA SER A 203 37.64 3.21 -4.41
C SER A 203 38.96 2.86 -3.73
N ARG A 204 39.33 1.58 -3.67
CA ARG A 204 40.61 1.13 -3.09
C ARG A 204 41.80 1.54 -3.96
N GLU A 205 41.65 1.46 -5.28
CA GLU A 205 42.68 1.93 -6.22
C GLU A 205 42.90 3.43 -6.07
N GLU A 206 41.84 4.24 -6.00
CA GLU A 206 41.95 5.68 -5.78
C GLU A 206 42.63 6.03 -4.44
N GLU A 207 42.30 5.31 -3.36
CA GLU A 207 42.96 5.50 -2.05
C GLU A 207 44.46 5.15 -2.12
N SER A 208 44.81 4.05 -2.80
CA SER A 208 46.21 3.65 -2.98
C SER A 208 46.99 4.68 -3.81
N GLU A 209 46.41 5.20 -4.89
CA GLU A 209 47.05 6.23 -5.70
C GLU A 209 47.27 7.54 -4.93
N ARG A 210 46.31 7.94 -4.09
CA ARG A 210 46.44 9.12 -3.23
C ARG A 210 47.55 8.93 -2.20
N ALA A 211 47.62 7.78 -1.55
CA ALA A 211 48.68 7.47 -0.59
C ALA A 211 50.07 7.52 -1.23
N ILE A 212 50.22 6.96 -2.44
CA ILE A 212 51.50 7.02 -3.19
C ILE A 212 51.88 8.46 -3.53
N LYS A 213 50.92 9.29 -3.95
CA LYS A 213 51.16 10.72 -4.24
C LYS A 213 51.56 11.51 -3.00
N GLU A 214 50.90 11.28 -1.87
CA GLU A 214 51.26 11.94 -0.59
C GLU A 214 52.67 11.56 -0.13
N ILE A 215 53.02 10.28 -0.18
CA ILE A 215 54.39 9.82 0.13
C ILE A 215 55.40 10.46 -0.82
N SER A 216 55.07 10.57 -2.11
CA SER A 216 55.94 11.20 -3.10
C SER A 216 56.15 12.69 -2.81
N LEU A 217 55.11 13.42 -2.42
CA LEU A 217 55.18 14.83 -2.03
C LEU A 217 56.04 15.04 -0.78
N ILE A 218 55.85 14.22 0.26
CA ILE A 218 56.67 14.26 1.49
C ILE A 218 58.15 13.98 1.16
N LEU A 219 58.43 13.02 0.28
CA LEU A 219 59.79 12.72 -0.16
C LEU A 219 60.41 13.86 -0.97
N GLU A 220 59.64 14.55 -1.82
CA GLU A 220 60.11 15.73 -2.55
C GLU A 220 60.39 16.91 -1.62
N GLU A 221 59.51 17.17 -0.65
CA GLU A 221 59.68 18.20 0.37
C GLU A 221 60.94 17.95 1.20
N HIS A 222 61.12 16.71 1.70
CA HIS A 222 62.31 16.31 2.42
C HIS A 222 63.60 16.44 1.57
N ARG A 223 63.54 16.08 0.29
CA ARG A 223 64.68 16.28 -0.64
C ARG A 223 65.01 17.75 -0.86
N ARG A 224 64.01 18.65 -0.87
CA ARG A 224 64.22 20.10 -0.98
C ARG A 224 64.84 20.68 0.30
N GLU A 225 64.38 20.25 1.47
CA GLU A 225 64.95 20.68 2.76
C GLU A 225 66.42 20.26 2.90
N LEU A 226 66.77 19.04 2.49
CA LEU A 226 68.15 18.56 2.50
C LEU A 226 69.05 19.39 1.57
N ARG A 227 68.58 19.76 0.37
CA ARG A 227 69.31 20.65 -0.55
C ARG A 227 69.50 22.06 0.03
N TYR A 228 68.47 22.61 0.68
CA TYR A 228 68.56 23.91 1.35
C TYR A 228 69.59 23.91 2.49
N ARG A 229 69.70 22.80 3.23
CA ARG A 229 70.73 22.61 4.27
C ARG A 229 72.14 22.47 3.73
N THR A 230 72.32 21.92 2.53
CA THR A 230 73.64 21.72 1.92
C THR A 230 74.14 22.91 1.10
N GLU A 231 73.26 23.80 0.62
CA GLU A 231 73.63 24.87 -0.34
C GLU A 231 73.53 26.33 0.17
N GLY A 232 73.09 26.60 1.40
CA GLY A 232 73.24 27.96 1.95
C GLY A 232 72.48 28.28 3.23
N GLY A 233 73.17 28.26 4.37
CA GLY A 233 72.80 29.10 5.51
C GLY A 233 73.60 30.40 5.45
N PRO A 234 72.98 31.59 5.51
CA PRO A 234 73.74 32.84 5.60
C PRO A 234 74.47 32.86 6.94
N SER A 235 75.80 32.97 6.87
CA SER A 235 76.67 33.25 8.00
C SER A 235 76.20 34.55 8.66
N ALA A 236 75.71 34.43 9.90
CA ALA A 236 75.49 35.59 10.75
C ALA A 236 76.83 36.31 10.97
N SER A 237 76.90 37.56 10.52
CA SER A 237 77.89 38.57 10.91
C SER A 237 77.19 39.92 10.92
#